data_AF-D2PNC1-F1
#
_entry.id   AF-D2PNC1-F1
#
_cell.length_a   1.000
_cell.length_b   1.000
_cell.length_c   1.000
_cell.angle_alpha   90.00
_cell.angle_beta   90.00
_cell.angle_gamma   90.00
#
_symmetry.space_group_name_H-M   'P 1'
#
loop_
_entity.id
_entity.type
_entity.pdbx_description
1 polymer ?
#
loop_
_entity_poly.entity_id
_entity_poly.type
_entity_poly.pdbx_seq_one_letter_code
_entity_poly.pdbx_strand_id
1 'polypeptide(L)'
;MKFTQPFEITKWDQSTYDDADDVELGRATVGKTFADGELVGTSSAELLMVGTPAGPAAYTAVERFTGTLDGREGSFVMVHGASAEETASHGKVVASAGALTGLSGTVLYEHDDQGPRLTLDYELPG
;
A
#
# COMPACT_ATOMS: atom_id res chain seq x y z
N MET A 1 14.79 11.06 -0.62
CA MET A 1 15.41 9.84 -0.04
C MET A 1 14.65 8.65 -0.59
N LYS A 2 15.33 7.53 -0.87
CA LYS A 2 14.68 6.38 -1.52
C LYS A 2 15.23 5.06 -0.96
N PHE A 3 14.33 4.15 -0.60
CA PHE A 3 14.67 2.78 -0.20
C PHE A 3 13.62 1.79 -0.72
N THR A 4 14.00 0.51 -0.75
CA THR A 4 13.13 -0.62 -1.07
C THR A 4 13.30 -1.67 0.02
N GLN A 5 12.19 -2.17 0.57
CA GLN A 5 12.23 -3.17 1.64
C GLN A 5 11.03 -4.14 1.57
N PRO A 6 11.15 -5.35 2.16
CA PRO A 6 10.04 -6.29 2.27
C PRO A 6 8.97 -5.83 3.27
N PHE A 7 7.79 -6.39 3.14
CA PHE A 7 6.73 -6.31 4.16
C PHE A 7 5.98 -7.65 4.22
N GLU A 8 5.28 -7.91 5.32
CA GLU A 8 4.45 -9.10 5.46
C GLU A 8 2.97 -8.72 5.43
N ILE A 9 2.14 -9.47 4.72
CA ILE A 9 0.68 -9.37 4.81
C ILE A 9 0.22 -10.17 6.03
N THR A 10 -0.37 -9.49 7.01
CA THR A 10 -0.81 -10.08 8.28
C THR A 10 -2.31 -10.28 8.37
N LYS A 11 -3.07 -9.62 7.50
CA LYS A 11 -4.52 -9.77 7.41
C LYS A 11 -4.97 -9.62 5.95
N TRP A 12 -5.90 -10.45 5.53
CA TRP A 12 -6.66 -10.29 4.30
C TRP A 12 -8.11 -10.69 4.56
N ASP A 13 -9.00 -9.71 4.58
CA ASP A 13 -10.42 -9.91 4.81
C ASP A 13 -11.19 -9.29 3.65
N GLN A 14 -11.72 -10.14 2.77
CA GLN A 14 -12.30 -9.74 1.50
C GLN A 14 -13.77 -10.11 1.42
N SER A 15 -14.56 -9.23 0.81
CA SER A 15 -15.97 -9.48 0.49
C SER A 15 -16.33 -8.89 -0.87
N THR A 16 -17.21 -9.57 -1.58
CA THR A 16 -17.82 -9.07 -2.82
C THR A 16 -18.99 -8.16 -2.48
N TYR A 17 -19.07 -6.99 -3.14
CA TYR A 17 -20.18 -6.05 -2.96
C TYR A 17 -21.01 -5.83 -4.22
N ASP A 18 -20.51 -6.23 -5.39
CA ASP A 18 -21.20 -6.22 -6.67
C ASP A 18 -20.72 -7.40 -7.52
N ASP A 19 -21.64 -8.08 -8.18
CA ASP A 19 -21.38 -9.25 -9.03
C ASP A 19 -22.40 -9.23 -10.17
N ALA A 20 -21.96 -8.74 -11.33
CA ALA A 20 -22.79 -8.54 -12.50
C ALA A 20 -21.96 -8.57 -13.79
N ASP A 21 -22.56 -9.04 -14.89
CA ASP A 21 -21.97 -9.00 -16.23
C ASP A 21 -20.55 -9.63 -16.31
N ASP A 22 -20.33 -10.73 -15.59
CA ASP A 22 -19.04 -11.41 -15.43
C ASP A 22 -17.93 -10.53 -14.79
N VAL A 23 -18.31 -9.42 -14.13
CA VAL A 23 -17.42 -8.53 -13.39
C VAL A 23 -17.74 -8.62 -11.90
N GLU A 24 -16.72 -8.88 -11.10
CA GLU A 24 -16.83 -8.88 -9.63
C GLU A 24 -16.19 -7.61 -9.06
N LEU A 25 -16.92 -6.86 -8.22
CA LEU A 25 -16.35 -5.78 -7.43
C LEU A 25 -16.22 -6.21 -5.96
N GLY A 26 -14.98 -6.18 -5.48
CA GLY A 26 -14.62 -6.60 -4.13
C GLY A 26 -14.14 -5.45 -3.25
N ARG A 27 -14.32 -5.59 -1.94
CA ARG A 27 -13.63 -4.79 -0.92
C ARG A 27 -12.73 -5.71 -0.10
N ALA A 28 -11.53 -5.24 0.24
CA ALA A 28 -10.67 -5.94 1.18
C ALA A 28 -10.08 -5.01 2.25
N THR A 29 -10.08 -5.49 3.50
CA THR A 29 -9.27 -4.94 4.58
C THR A 29 -7.96 -5.72 4.65
N VAL A 30 -6.84 -5.05 4.44
CA VAL A 30 -5.50 -5.65 4.41
C VAL A 30 -4.65 -5.09 5.54
N GLY A 31 -3.97 -5.98 6.28
CA GLY A 31 -2.99 -5.62 7.30
C GLY A 31 -1.58 -5.92 6.81
N LYS A 32 -0.63 -5.04 7.07
CA LYS A 32 0.79 -5.25 6.75
C LYS A 32 1.70 -4.94 7.93
N THR A 33 2.82 -5.63 8.00
CA THR A 33 3.91 -5.37 8.96
C THR A 33 5.21 -5.11 8.23
N PHE A 34 5.96 -4.11 8.68
CA PHE A 34 7.29 -3.74 8.21
C PHE A 34 8.25 -3.94 9.39
N ALA A 35 9.06 -5.01 9.34
CA ALA A 35 9.77 -5.51 10.52
C ALA A 35 11.08 -4.78 10.84
N ASP A 36 11.83 -4.39 9.81
CA ASP A 36 13.15 -3.76 9.90
C ASP A 36 13.40 -2.78 8.75
N GLY A 37 14.57 -2.15 8.74
CA GLY A 37 14.98 -1.18 7.72
C GLY A 37 14.57 0.26 8.05
N GLU A 38 14.39 1.07 7.01
CA GLU A 38 14.05 2.49 7.11
C GLU A 38 12.61 2.71 7.56
N LEU A 39 11.69 1.79 7.23
CA LEU A 39 10.28 1.84 7.63
C LEU A 39 9.97 0.68 8.57
N VAL A 40 9.66 0.97 9.83
CA VAL A 40 9.35 -0.07 10.83
C VAL A 40 8.02 0.24 11.49
N GLY A 41 7.08 -0.70 11.43
CA GLY A 41 5.73 -0.51 11.96
C GLY A 41 4.69 -1.38 11.30
N THR A 42 3.44 -0.90 11.31
CA THR A 42 2.30 -1.62 10.73
C THR A 42 1.46 -0.71 9.87
N SER A 43 0.71 -1.29 8.94
CA SER A 43 -0.31 -0.57 8.19
C SER A 43 -1.62 -1.34 8.09
N SER A 44 -2.69 -0.59 7.87
CA SER A 44 -4.01 -1.12 7.51
C SER A 44 -4.51 -0.38 6.27
N ALA A 45 -4.98 -1.15 5.29
CA ALA A 45 -5.47 -0.65 4.02
C ALA A 45 -6.90 -1.13 3.75
N GLU A 46 -7.70 -0.25 3.13
CA GLU A 46 -8.99 -0.59 2.53
C GLU A 46 -8.83 -0.54 1.01
N LEU A 47 -9.19 -1.64 0.33
CA LEU A 47 -9.07 -1.82 -1.10
C LEU A 47 -10.45 -1.91 -1.73
N LEU A 48 -10.60 -1.34 -2.93
CA LEU A 48 -11.65 -1.67 -3.88
C LEU A 48 -10.99 -2.38 -5.07
N MET A 49 -11.52 -3.54 -5.43
CA MET A 49 -10.94 -4.45 -6.42
C MET A 49 -11.94 -4.74 -7.52
N VAL A 50 -11.44 -4.95 -8.73
CA VAL A 50 -12.20 -5.35 -9.90
C VAL A 50 -11.64 -6.69 -10.39
N GLY A 51 -12.49 -7.71 -10.46
CA GLY A 51 -12.20 -9.03 -11.00
C GLY A 51 -12.98 -9.28 -12.29
N THR A 52 -12.37 -10.03 -13.20
CA THR A 52 -12.98 -10.52 -14.45
C THR A 52 -12.65 -11.99 -14.63
N PRO A 53 -13.23 -12.72 -15.61
CA PRO A 53 -12.88 -14.11 -15.85
C PRO A 53 -11.42 -14.30 -16.29
N ALA A 54 -10.78 -13.23 -16.80
CA ALA A 54 -9.36 -13.21 -17.14
C ALA A 54 -8.43 -13.02 -15.91
N GLY A 55 -9.00 -12.71 -14.74
CA GLY A 55 -8.27 -12.45 -13.50
C GLY A 55 -8.52 -11.04 -12.95
N PRO A 56 -7.68 -10.58 -11.98
CA PRO A 56 -7.74 -9.24 -11.43
C PRO A 56 -7.56 -8.19 -12.53
N ALA A 57 -8.51 -7.26 -12.64
CA ALA A 57 -8.49 -6.20 -13.64
C ALA A 57 -7.91 -4.89 -13.10
N ALA A 58 -8.23 -4.53 -11.86
CA ALA A 58 -7.69 -3.34 -11.20
C ALA A 58 -7.93 -3.37 -9.69
N TYR A 59 -7.22 -2.52 -8.96
CA TYR A 59 -7.61 -2.12 -7.62
C TYR A 59 -7.19 -0.69 -7.29
N THR A 60 -7.84 -0.10 -6.29
CA THR A 60 -7.38 1.12 -5.63
C THR A 60 -7.45 0.95 -4.12
N ALA A 61 -6.54 1.60 -3.40
CA ALA A 61 -6.35 1.41 -1.97
C ALA A 61 -6.09 2.73 -1.25
N VAL A 62 -6.60 2.84 -0.03
CA VAL A 62 -6.18 3.84 0.96
C VAL A 62 -5.55 3.10 2.12
N GLU A 63 -4.30 3.41 2.42
CA GLU A 63 -3.50 2.71 3.44
C GLU A 63 -2.96 3.70 4.47
N ARG A 64 -3.13 3.38 5.76
CA ARG A 64 -2.52 4.12 6.86
C ARG A 64 -1.39 3.30 7.46
N PHE A 65 -0.19 3.85 7.45
CA PHE A 65 0.96 3.34 8.18
C PHE A 65 1.10 4.05 9.54
N THR A 66 1.53 3.32 10.57
CA THR A 66 1.94 3.85 11.88
C THR A 66 3.22 3.15 12.34
N GLY A 67 4.22 3.94 12.73
CA GLY A 67 5.53 3.43 13.15
C GLY A 67 6.62 4.49 13.01
N THR A 68 7.82 4.06 12.63
CA THR A 68 8.97 4.94 12.39
C THR A 68 9.39 4.90 10.93
N LEU A 69 9.72 6.07 10.37
CA LEU A 69 10.41 6.23 9.09
C LEU A 69 11.71 6.98 9.32
N ASP A 70 12.85 6.40 8.96
CA ASP A 70 14.19 6.95 9.20
C ASP A 70 14.38 7.37 10.68
N GLY A 71 13.96 6.49 11.58
CA GLY A 71 13.99 6.71 13.03
C GLY A 71 12.99 7.75 13.57
N ARG A 72 12.15 8.38 12.73
CA ARG A 72 11.15 9.37 13.14
C ARG A 72 9.78 8.72 13.34
N GLU A 73 9.25 8.83 14.55
CA GLU A 73 7.94 8.27 14.90
C GLU A 73 6.78 9.11 14.35
N GLY A 74 5.81 8.46 13.71
CA GLY A 74 4.62 9.11 13.21
C GLY A 74 3.69 8.16 12.46
N SER A 75 2.80 8.77 11.68
CA SER A 75 1.91 8.04 10.78
C SER A 75 1.73 8.80 9.48
N PHE A 76 1.39 8.07 8.42
CA PHE A 76 1.03 8.68 7.15
C PHE A 76 0.03 7.82 6.39
N VAL A 77 -0.67 8.45 5.46
CA VAL A 77 -1.66 7.82 4.59
C VAL A 77 -1.15 7.84 3.16
N MET A 78 -1.25 6.69 2.51
CA MET A 78 -0.95 6.50 1.10
C MET A 78 -2.23 6.19 0.33
N VAL A 79 -2.28 6.66 -0.92
CA VAL A 79 -3.22 6.15 -1.92
C VAL A 79 -2.43 5.45 -3.00
N HIS A 80 -2.84 4.25 -3.41
CA HIS A 80 -2.16 3.47 -4.44
C HIS A 80 -3.15 2.59 -5.21
N GLY A 81 -2.71 2.05 -6.33
CA GLY A 81 -3.51 1.15 -7.16
C GLY A 81 -2.72 0.65 -8.36
N ALA A 82 -3.27 -0.38 -8.99
CA ALA A 82 -2.76 -0.94 -10.23
C ALA A 82 -3.93 -1.41 -11.10
N SER A 83 -3.69 -1.44 -12.40
CA SER A 83 -4.48 -2.14 -13.41
C SER A 83 -3.75 -3.41 -13.88
N ALA A 84 -4.46 -4.32 -14.54
CA ALA A 84 -3.91 -5.62 -14.95
C ALA A 84 -2.71 -5.54 -15.91
N GLU A 85 -2.54 -4.41 -16.59
CA GLU A 85 -1.41 -4.16 -17.50
C GLU A 85 -0.13 -3.75 -16.75
N GLU A 86 -0.24 -3.44 -15.45
CA GLU A 86 0.85 -2.94 -14.63
C GLU A 86 1.43 -4.06 -13.76
N THR A 87 2.76 -4.18 -13.76
CA THR A 87 3.48 -5.15 -12.91
C THR A 87 3.71 -4.65 -11.48
N ALA A 88 3.31 -3.41 -11.19
CA ALA A 88 3.52 -2.75 -9.92
C ALA A 88 2.37 -1.78 -9.62
N SER A 89 2.13 -1.54 -8.34
CA SER A 89 1.12 -0.60 -7.87
C SER A 89 1.75 0.72 -7.48
N HIS A 90 1.32 1.78 -8.16
CA HIS A 90 1.84 3.12 -7.99
C HIS A 90 0.97 3.91 -7.02
N GLY A 91 1.60 4.76 -6.22
CA GLY A 91 0.89 5.59 -5.27
C GLY A 91 1.70 6.79 -4.76
N LYS A 92 1.12 7.48 -3.78
CA LYS A 92 1.74 8.62 -3.11
C LYS A 92 1.28 8.78 -1.67
N VAL A 93 2.12 9.42 -0.86
CA VAL A 93 1.76 9.93 0.46
C VAL A 93 0.81 11.12 0.28
N VAL A 94 -0.33 11.10 0.97
CA VAL A 94 -1.36 12.15 0.88
C VAL A 94 -1.66 12.86 2.19
N ALA A 95 -1.25 12.29 3.32
CA ALA A 95 -1.37 12.90 4.63
C ALA A 95 -0.31 12.32 5.58
N SER A 96 0.15 13.10 6.55
CA SER A 96 1.14 12.69 7.54
C SER A 96 0.91 13.38 8.88
N ALA A 97 1.42 12.77 9.95
CA ALA A 97 1.26 13.25 11.32
C ALA A 97 2.45 12.85 12.21
N GLY A 98 2.59 13.49 13.37
CA GLY A 98 3.69 13.27 14.30
C GLY A 98 5.00 13.88 13.81
N ALA A 99 6.12 13.21 14.06
CA ALA A 99 7.44 13.66 13.57
C ALA A 99 7.61 13.55 12.04
N LEU A 100 6.59 12.99 11.36
CA LEU A 100 6.50 12.88 9.91
C LEU A 100 5.60 13.96 9.28
N THR A 101 5.06 14.89 10.07
CA THR A 101 4.19 15.97 9.55
C THR A 101 4.89 16.76 8.44
N GLY A 102 4.32 16.78 7.24
CA GLY A 102 4.93 17.42 6.06
C GLY A 102 5.69 16.45 5.14
N LEU A 103 5.74 15.15 5.48
CA LEU A 103 6.21 14.08 4.60
C LEU A 103 5.44 14.11 3.27
N SER A 104 6.19 14.07 2.16
CA SER A 104 5.68 13.87 0.81
C SER A 104 6.47 12.74 0.14
N GLY A 105 5.91 12.12 -0.90
CA GLY A 105 6.61 11.06 -1.61
C GLY A 105 5.71 10.19 -2.48
N THR A 106 6.35 9.33 -3.28
CA THR A 106 5.71 8.29 -4.09
C THR A 106 5.97 6.92 -3.49
N VAL A 107 5.02 6.01 -3.67
CA VAL A 107 5.15 4.62 -3.26
C VAL A 107 4.97 3.71 -4.46
N LEU A 108 5.72 2.62 -4.48
CA LEU A 108 5.59 1.51 -5.42
C LEU A 108 5.48 0.21 -4.63
N TYR A 109 4.44 -0.58 -4.86
CA TYR A 109 4.33 -1.94 -4.35
C TYR A 109 4.58 -2.93 -5.48
N GLU A 110 5.45 -3.90 -5.22
CA GLU A 110 5.84 -4.95 -6.17
C GLU A 110 5.76 -6.31 -5.48
N HIS A 111 5.19 -7.30 -6.16
CA HIS A 111 5.21 -8.69 -5.72
C HIS A 111 5.93 -9.50 -6.81
N ASP A 112 7.17 -9.92 -6.54
CA ASP A 112 7.97 -10.74 -7.45
C ASP A 112 8.43 -12.04 -6.76
N ASP A 113 9.40 -12.74 -7.36
CA ASP A 113 9.94 -14.00 -6.81
C ASP A 113 10.61 -13.84 -5.43
N GLN A 114 10.94 -12.62 -5.01
CA GLN A 114 11.49 -12.30 -3.69
C GLN A 114 10.39 -11.97 -2.67
N GLY A 115 9.13 -11.96 -3.10
CA GLY A 115 7.98 -11.66 -2.28
C GLY A 115 7.54 -10.19 -2.33
N PRO A 116 6.62 -9.80 -1.44
CA PRO A 116 6.09 -8.45 -1.36
C PRO A 116 7.15 -7.41 -0.93
N ARG A 117 7.33 -6.36 -1.74
CA ARG A 117 8.23 -5.25 -1.45
C ARG A 117 7.55 -3.90 -1.68
N LEU A 118 7.99 -2.92 -0.91
CA LEU A 118 7.63 -1.52 -1.02
C LEU A 118 8.88 -0.70 -1.36
N THR A 119 8.79 0.15 -2.37
CA THR A 119 9.74 1.25 -2.60
C THR A 119 9.07 2.57 -2.23
N LEU A 120 9.70 3.34 -1.34
CA LEU A 120 9.26 4.68 -0.95
C LEU A 120 10.32 5.69 -1.38
N ASP A 121 9.94 6.65 -2.21
CA ASP A 121 10.76 7.81 -2.58
C ASP A 121 10.13 9.06 -1.98
N TYR A 122 10.79 9.65 -0.99
CA TYR A 122 10.18 10.61 -0.08
C TYR A 122 11.07 11.78 0.30
N GLU A 123 10.42 12.86 0.72
CA GLU A 123 11.04 14.04 1.30
C GLU A 123 10.46 14.28 2.70
N LEU A 124 11.34 14.43 3.69
CA LEU A 124 10.95 14.83 5.04
C LEU A 124 10.77 16.36 5.09
N PRO A 125 9.93 16.87 6.00
CA PRO A 125 9.89 18.31 6.28
C PRO A 125 11.30 18.81 6.62
N GLY A 126 11.65 19.99 6.10
CA GLY A 126 12.86 20.71 6.46
C GLY A 126 12.90 21.21 7.89
#